data_AF-A0A943HAP9-F1
#
_entry.id   AF-A0A943HAP9-F1
#
_cell.length_a   1.000
_cell.length_b   1.000
_cell.length_c   1.000
_cell.angle_alpha   90.00
_cell.angle_beta   90.00
_cell.angle_gamma   90.00
#
_symmetry.space_group_name_H-M   'P 1'
#
loop_
_entity.id
_entity.type
_entity.pdbx_description
1 polymer ?
#
loop_
_entity_poly.entity_id
_entity_poly.type
_entity_poly.pdbx_seq_one_letter_code
_entity_poly.pdbx_strand_id
1 'polypeptide(L)'
;MNLQEYKNIIKNTIYMDIPNYLKQKLINEIKENNVGKYGTKEIDGIVKLTGMADHNERINTCLDRNNLTIKLFDLLEIKRGYRYSILYKYDNIDFNEFKEKISSEAINIDSEYYDNYEEKDIKVNSIQYYEDKEHFFIKFHKSIYEIDKKTIEKKYLRYPILFVFHKNINLFEVRFDRLAYDADYSFYYNTMNARLLQLKSIFNFEYEYFDIETTIREIVENYRGYVKEIIWSFETAKSKGLTLRVGEDGIMPFIGDLEPLVKSLRNKYNNDNNVEECLSEIEDYIEQTKRFANEKFRILSWLKLKNNGENLDKSIDLKIIFNYYKKGFALLNIYDNEINDMERIDHVIRFIGEIAKDIGEL
;
A
#
# COMPACT_ATOMS: atom_id res chain seq x y z
N MET A 1 -8.25 -4.70 25.67
CA MET A 1 -7.12 -5.50 25.16
C MET A 1 -5.92 -5.11 26.00
N ASN A 2 -5.21 -6.09 26.55
CA ASN A 2 -4.07 -5.83 27.43
C ASN A 2 -2.75 -5.66 26.65
N LEU A 3 -1.68 -5.26 27.33
CA LEU A 3 -0.35 -5.04 26.72
C LEU A 3 0.22 -6.30 26.08
N GLN A 4 0.02 -7.44 26.73
CA GLN A 4 0.54 -8.70 26.22
C GLN A 4 -0.18 -9.13 24.93
N GLU A 5 -1.50 -8.96 24.87
CA GLU A 5 -2.31 -9.17 23.67
C GLU A 5 -1.85 -8.23 22.55
N TYR A 6 -1.63 -6.95 22.85
CA TYR A 6 -1.12 -5.99 21.86
C TYR A 6 0.25 -6.38 21.29
N LYS A 7 1.20 -6.72 22.16
CA LYS A 7 2.52 -7.21 21.76
C LYS A 7 2.38 -8.48 20.92
N ASN A 8 1.49 -9.40 21.29
CA ASN A 8 1.26 -10.62 20.51
C ASN A 8 0.73 -10.35 19.10
N ILE A 9 -0.14 -9.35 18.91
CA ILE A 9 -0.58 -8.95 17.55
C ILE A 9 0.61 -8.43 16.74
N ILE A 10 1.50 -7.62 17.33
CA ILE A 10 2.72 -7.14 16.66
C ILE A 10 3.63 -8.32 16.30
N LYS A 11 3.87 -9.26 17.23
CA LYS A 11 4.67 -10.46 16.97
C LYS A 11 4.12 -11.30 15.83
N ASN A 12 2.79 -11.50 15.80
CA ASN A 12 2.14 -12.20 14.70
C ASN A 12 2.33 -11.47 13.37
N THR A 13 2.19 -10.14 13.37
CA THR A 13 2.41 -9.29 12.18
C THR A 13 3.83 -9.44 11.66
N ILE A 14 4.83 -9.37 12.54
CA ILE A 14 6.24 -9.59 12.18
C ILE A 14 6.46 -10.97 11.60
N TYR A 15 5.86 -12.00 12.19
CA TYR A 15 6.04 -13.38 11.74
C TYR A 15 5.40 -13.63 10.36
N MET A 16 4.16 -13.15 10.15
CA MET A 16 3.32 -13.50 9.00
C MET A 16 3.41 -12.52 7.82
N ASP A 17 3.49 -11.22 8.08
CA ASP A 17 3.35 -10.18 7.04
C ASP A 17 4.67 -9.47 6.71
N ILE A 18 5.59 -9.38 7.67
CA ILE A 18 6.83 -8.62 7.46
C ILE A 18 7.90 -9.49 6.77
N PRO A 19 8.46 -9.06 5.62
CA PRO A 19 9.57 -9.77 4.96
C PRO A 19 10.90 -9.59 5.69
N ASN A 20 11.84 -10.53 5.48
CA ASN A 20 13.11 -10.58 6.21
C ASN A 20 13.97 -9.31 6.09
N TYR A 21 13.94 -8.60 4.96
CA TYR A 21 14.70 -7.37 4.78
C TYR A 21 14.16 -6.23 5.69
N LEU A 22 12.84 -6.11 5.86
CA LEU A 22 12.25 -5.16 6.82
C LEU A 22 12.52 -5.57 8.27
N LYS A 23 12.55 -6.87 8.57
CA LYS A 23 12.97 -7.35 9.90
C LYS A 23 14.41 -6.95 10.20
N GLN A 24 15.31 -7.07 9.22
CA GLN A 24 16.69 -6.63 9.36
C GLN A 24 16.79 -5.10 9.54
N LYS A 25 15.99 -4.32 8.82
CA LYS A 25 15.89 -2.86 9.01
C LYS A 25 15.46 -2.52 10.44
N LEU A 26 14.44 -3.19 10.97
CA LEU A 26 14.00 -3.03 12.36
C LEU A 26 15.07 -3.41 13.39
N ILE A 27 15.83 -4.49 13.14
CA ILE A 27 16.95 -4.89 14.01
C ILE A 27 18.06 -3.84 14.01
N ASN A 28 18.32 -3.18 12.88
CA ASN A 28 19.28 -2.09 12.81
C ASN A 28 18.81 -0.88 13.64
N GLU A 29 17.54 -0.49 13.49
CA GLU A 29 16.92 0.58 14.29
C GLU A 29 16.94 0.28 15.80
N ILE A 30 16.67 -0.97 16.20
CA ILE A 30 16.78 -1.45 17.59
C ILE A 30 18.19 -1.23 18.14
N LYS A 31 19.22 -1.42 17.32
CA LYS A 31 20.62 -1.20 17.73
C LYS A 31 20.96 0.28 17.82
N GLU A 32 20.54 1.06 16.83
CA GLU A 32 20.83 2.51 16.77
C GLU A 32 20.17 3.26 17.93
N ASN A 33 19.01 2.79 18.38
CA ASN A 33 18.27 3.36 19.51
C ASN A 33 18.62 2.72 20.87
N ASN A 34 19.72 1.96 20.97
CA ASN A 34 20.19 1.29 22.20
C ASN A 34 19.15 0.36 22.87
N VAL A 35 18.18 -0.16 22.13
CA VAL A 35 17.20 -1.13 22.64
C VAL A 35 17.80 -2.53 22.70
N GLY A 36 18.67 -2.87 21.74
CA GLY A 36 19.36 -4.16 21.71
C GLY A 36 20.77 -4.09 21.13
N LYS A 37 21.65 -5.01 21.55
CA LYS A 37 23.06 -5.02 21.13
C LYS A 37 23.62 -6.43 20.93
N TYR A 38 24.53 -6.57 19.96
CA TYR A 38 25.38 -7.74 19.85
C TYR A 38 26.57 -7.62 20.80
N GLY A 39 26.80 -8.64 21.61
CA GLY A 39 27.87 -8.64 22.59
C GLY A 39 27.80 -9.83 23.52
N THR A 40 28.79 -9.93 24.41
CA THR A 40 28.90 -11.02 25.38
C THR A 40 28.27 -10.68 26.72
N LYS A 41 28.27 -9.40 27.12
CA LYS A 41 27.78 -8.91 28.41
C LYS A 41 26.32 -8.45 28.31
N GLU A 42 25.53 -8.75 29.33
CA GLU A 42 24.22 -8.13 29.53
C GLU A 42 24.42 -6.71 30.08
N ILE A 43 23.66 -5.77 29.56
CA ILE A 43 23.63 -4.38 30.01
C ILE A 43 22.19 -4.12 30.46
N ASP A 44 22.03 -3.52 31.63
CA ASP A 44 20.70 -3.24 32.18
C ASP A 44 19.88 -2.36 31.21
N GLY A 45 18.62 -2.72 30.99
CA GLY A 45 17.73 -2.07 30.02
C GLY A 45 18.00 -2.36 28.53
N ILE A 46 19.09 -3.03 28.16
CA ILE A 46 19.46 -3.33 26.76
C ILE A 46 19.43 -4.83 26.48
N VAL A 47 18.68 -5.24 25.46
CA VAL A 47 18.51 -6.66 25.10
C VAL A 47 19.74 -7.19 24.36
N LYS A 48 20.35 -8.25 24.87
CA LYS A 48 21.44 -8.96 24.18
C LYS A 48 20.88 -9.78 23.02
N LEU A 49 21.37 -9.51 21.80
CA LEU A 49 20.91 -10.17 20.56
C LEU A 49 21.76 -11.38 20.15
N THR A 50 22.95 -11.53 20.72
CA THR A 50 23.89 -12.61 20.39
C THR A 50 23.38 -13.96 20.89
N GLY A 51 23.40 -14.97 20.02
CA GLY A 51 22.98 -16.34 20.34
C GLY A 51 21.52 -16.65 20.00
N MET A 52 20.73 -15.65 19.59
CA MET A 52 19.38 -15.86 19.07
C MET A 52 19.43 -16.38 17.63
N ALA A 53 18.56 -17.34 17.30
CA ALA A 53 18.57 -18.12 16.08
C ALA A 53 18.17 -17.30 14.84
N ASP A 54 17.12 -16.47 14.94
CA ASP A 54 16.56 -15.76 13.78
C ASP A 54 16.13 -14.32 14.07
N HIS A 55 15.63 -13.63 13.04
CA HIS A 55 15.14 -12.26 13.15
C HIS A 55 13.92 -12.12 14.08
N ASN A 56 13.00 -13.09 14.06
CA ASN A 56 11.78 -13.03 14.86
C ASN A 56 12.12 -13.14 16.35
N GLU A 57 13.01 -14.06 16.72
CA GLU A 57 13.43 -14.24 18.11
C GLU A 57 14.06 -12.95 18.67
N ARG A 58 14.93 -12.31 17.88
CA ARG A 58 15.56 -11.03 18.24
C ARG A 58 14.54 -9.93 18.49
N ILE A 59 13.61 -9.73 17.55
CA ILE A 59 12.62 -8.67 17.67
C ILE A 59 11.61 -8.97 18.78
N ASN A 60 11.14 -10.22 18.89
CA ASN A 60 10.18 -10.63 19.93
C ASN A 60 10.74 -10.43 21.34
N THR A 61 12.03 -10.77 21.55
CA THR A 61 12.68 -10.54 22.85
C THR A 61 12.78 -9.05 23.17
N CYS A 62 13.07 -8.21 22.17
CA CYS A 62 13.09 -6.76 22.35
C CYS A 62 11.69 -6.21 22.68
N LEU A 63 10.65 -6.66 21.96
CA LEU A 63 9.25 -6.28 22.22
C LEU A 63 8.81 -6.61 23.65
N ASP A 64 9.22 -7.77 24.16
CA ASP A 64 8.84 -8.19 25.52
C ASP A 64 9.54 -7.36 26.60
N ARG A 65 10.82 -7.01 26.40
CA ARG A 65 11.65 -6.36 27.42
C ARG A 65 11.68 -4.84 27.35
N ASN A 66 11.39 -4.24 26.19
CA ASN A 66 11.52 -2.80 26.01
C ASN A 66 10.43 -2.25 25.08
N ASN A 67 9.57 -1.38 25.63
CA ASN A 67 8.43 -0.80 24.93
C ASN A 67 8.84 0.15 23.78
N LEU A 68 10.07 0.69 23.77
CA LEU A 68 10.60 1.44 22.63
C LEU A 68 10.62 0.60 21.35
N THR A 69 10.68 -0.72 21.45
CA THR A 69 10.55 -1.60 20.28
C THR A 69 9.21 -1.41 19.56
N ILE A 70 8.13 -1.06 20.29
CA ILE A 70 6.82 -0.73 19.71
C ILE A 70 6.92 0.55 18.88
N LYS A 71 7.56 1.61 19.40
CA LYS A 71 7.81 2.86 18.66
C LYS A 71 8.58 2.60 17.37
N LEU A 72 9.65 1.81 17.45
CA LEU A 72 10.48 1.48 16.28
C LEU A 72 9.69 0.68 15.24
N PHE A 73 8.83 -0.24 15.68
CA PHE A 73 7.92 -0.94 14.78
C PHE A 73 6.90 0.01 14.14
N ASP A 74 6.34 0.94 14.91
CA ASP A 74 5.38 1.91 14.39
C ASP A 74 6.01 2.85 13.34
N LEU A 75 7.24 3.29 13.58
CA LEU A 75 8.04 4.08 12.62
C LEU A 75 8.42 3.27 11.37
N LEU A 76 8.73 1.98 11.52
CA LEU A 76 8.97 1.09 10.38
C LEU A 76 7.73 1.00 9.49
N GLU A 77 6.54 0.87 10.08
CA GLU A 77 5.29 0.86 9.31
C GLU A 77 5.07 2.18 8.55
N ILE A 78 5.49 3.33 9.09
CA ILE A 78 5.43 4.60 8.36
C ILE A 78 6.43 4.63 7.20
N LYS A 79 7.66 4.16 7.44
CA LYS A 79 8.78 4.26 6.49
C LYS A 79 8.87 3.11 5.49
N ARG A 80 7.97 2.12 5.52
CA ARG A 80 8.04 0.98 4.58
C ARG A 80 7.52 1.37 3.20
N GLY A 81 8.04 0.71 2.15
CA GLY A 81 7.48 0.83 0.81
C GLY A 81 6.19 0.03 0.69
N TYR A 82 5.05 0.72 0.77
CA TYR A 82 3.75 0.13 0.45
C TYR A 82 3.61 -0.19 -1.05
N ARG A 83 2.74 -1.13 -1.38
CA ARG A 83 2.44 -1.51 -2.75
C ARG A 83 1.38 -0.62 -3.40
N TYR A 84 0.37 -0.20 -2.64
CA TYR A 84 -0.76 0.55 -3.16
C TYR A 84 -0.80 1.98 -2.62
N SER A 85 -1.16 2.90 -3.50
CA SER A 85 -1.40 4.30 -3.19
C SER A 85 -2.61 4.84 -3.97
N ILE A 86 -3.40 5.69 -3.33
CA ILE A 86 -4.51 6.44 -3.94
C ILE A 86 -4.30 7.92 -3.62
N LEU A 87 -4.39 8.77 -4.63
CA LEU A 87 -4.11 10.19 -4.53
C LEU A 87 -5.37 11.03 -4.39
N TYR A 88 -5.27 12.05 -3.56
CA TYR A 88 -6.28 13.06 -3.32
C TYR A 88 -5.60 14.42 -3.35
N LYS A 89 -6.29 15.43 -3.87
CA LYS A 89 -5.93 16.82 -3.66
C LYS A 89 -6.70 17.35 -2.45
N TYR A 90 -6.08 18.26 -1.74
CA TYR A 90 -6.68 18.95 -0.61
C TYR A 90 -6.47 20.45 -0.75
N ASP A 91 -7.44 21.22 -0.25
CA ASP A 91 -7.30 22.68 -0.15
C ASP A 91 -6.39 23.05 1.03
N ASN A 92 -5.67 24.16 0.92
CA ASN A 92 -4.65 24.63 1.86
C ASN A 92 -4.95 24.26 3.34
N ILE A 93 -4.20 23.28 3.85
CA ILE A 93 -4.22 22.86 5.25
C ILE A 93 -3.16 23.66 6.01
N ASP A 94 -3.55 24.30 7.11
CA ASP A 94 -2.59 24.74 8.12
C ASP A 94 -2.18 23.53 8.97
N PHE A 95 -0.97 23.02 8.74
CA PHE A 95 -0.47 21.86 9.46
C PHE A 95 -0.23 22.12 10.96
N ASN A 96 -0.03 23.36 11.38
CA ASN A 96 0.06 23.66 12.81
C ASN A 96 -1.31 23.50 13.48
N GLU A 97 -2.36 24.08 12.89
CA GLU A 97 -3.73 23.91 13.37
C GLU A 97 -4.14 22.43 13.32
N PHE A 98 -3.78 21.72 12.25
CA PHE A 98 -4.07 20.31 12.11
C PHE A 98 -3.41 19.49 13.23
N LYS A 99 -2.13 19.76 13.50
CA LYS A 99 -1.38 19.13 14.59
C LYS A 99 -2.01 19.40 15.95
N GLU A 100 -2.45 20.63 16.20
CA GLU A 100 -3.13 20.99 17.45
C GLU A 100 -4.41 20.17 17.63
N LYS A 101 -5.29 20.12 16.63
CA LYS A 101 -6.55 19.37 16.72
C LYS A 101 -6.36 17.86 16.81
N ILE A 102 -5.39 17.29 16.08
CA ILE A 102 -5.18 15.84 16.09
C ILE A 102 -4.50 15.36 17.38
N SER A 103 -3.76 16.24 18.08
CA SER A 103 -2.99 15.88 19.28
C SER A 103 -3.84 15.41 20.47
N SER A 104 -5.13 15.78 20.54
CA SER A 104 -6.05 15.32 21.58
C SER A 104 -6.60 13.91 21.32
N GLU A 105 -6.64 13.49 20.05
CA GLU A 105 -7.28 12.23 19.62
C GLU A 105 -6.26 11.17 19.19
N ALA A 106 -5.05 11.59 18.82
CA ALA A 106 -4.01 10.74 18.24
C ALA A 106 -2.71 10.74 19.05
N ILE A 107 -1.98 9.63 18.94
CA ILE A 107 -0.68 9.45 19.57
C ILE A 107 0.40 10.04 18.67
N ASN A 108 1.20 10.96 19.19
CA ASN A 108 2.41 11.41 18.52
C ASN A 108 3.50 10.33 18.66
N ILE A 109 3.92 9.73 17.55
CA ILE A 109 4.93 8.66 17.57
C ILE A 109 6.28 9.16 18.10
N ASP A 110 6.62 10.44 17.86
CA ASP A 110 7.88 11.01 18.30
C ASP A 110 7.91 11.40 19.78
N SER A 111 6.77 11.39 20.46
CA SER A 111 6.71 11.73 21.87
C SER A 111 7.35 10.65 22.78
N GLU A 112 7.51 11.02 24.05
CA GLU A 112 7.94 10.13 25.16
C GLU A 112 6.83 9.15 25.60
N TYR A 113 5.70 9.11 24.87
CA TYR A 113 4.57 8.22 25.15
C TYR A 113 4.97 6.74 25.35
N TYR A 114 6.03 6.28 24.69
CA TYR A 114 6.49 4.90 24.77
C TYR A 114 7.37 4.60 25.98
N ASP A 115 7.86 5.62 26.69
CA ASP A 115 8.75 5.45 27.85
C ASP A 115 7.99 4.91 29.07
N ASN A 116 6.72 5.29 29.22
CA ASN A 116 5.83 4.89 30.32
C ASN A 116 4.58 4.15 29.82
N TYR A 117 4.73 3.35 28.76
CA TYR A 117 3.61 2.67 28.10
C TYR A 117 2.94 1.65 29.04
N GLU A 118 1.81 2.02 29.65
CA GLU A 118 1.02 1.17 30.54
C GLU A 118 -0.19 0.55 29.81
N GLU A 119 -0.80 -0.46 30.43
CA GLU A 119 -1.95 -1.18 29.85
C GLU A 119 -3.14 -0.26 29.55
N LYS A 120 -3.32 0.79 30.34
CA LYS A 120 -4.39 1.80 30.19
C LYS A 120 -4.23 2.67 28.94
N ASP A 121 -3.02 2.73 28.38
CA ASP A 121 -2.68 3.60 27.26
C ASP A 121 -2.98 2.93 25.90
N ILE A 122 -3.31 1.63 25.90
CA ILE A 122 -3.52 0.85 24.68
C ILE A 122 -4.87 1.15 24.05
N LYS A 123 -4.82 2.00 23.03
CA LYS A 123 -5.93 2.21 22.10
C LYS A 123 -5.70 1.36 20.84
N VAL A 124 -6.36 0.20 20.77
CA VAL A 124 -6.25 -0.83 19.69
C VAL A 124 -6.56 -0.33 18.28
N ASN A 125 -7.25 0.81 18.17
CA ASN A 125 -7.54 1.48 16.91
C ASN A 125 -7.14 2.96 16.99
N SER A 126 -6.10 3.28 17.78
CA SER A 126 -5.62 4.66 17.89
C SER A 126 -5.16 5.17 16.55
N ILE A 127 -5.48 6.44 16.32
CA ILE A 127 -4.82 7.25 15.31
C ILE A 127 -3.42 7.53 15.85
N GLN A 128 -2.42 7.36 15.01
CA GLN A 128 -1.04 7.75 15.31
C GLN A 128 -0.63 8.82 14.29
N TYR A 129 0.19 9.78 14.69
CA TYR A 129 0.75 10.76 13.76
C TYR A 129 2.25 10.94 13.96
N TYR A 130 2.90 11.36 12.88
CA TYR A 130 4.31 11.70 12.81
C TYR A 130 4.46 12.81 11.78
N GLU A 131 5.41 13.71 11.97
CA GLU A 131 5.59 14.85 11.09
C GLU A 131 7.07 15.06 10.82
N ASP A 132 7.43 15.14 9.55
CA ASP A 132 8.76 15.58 9.12
C ASP A 132 8.67 16.92 8.37
N LYS A 133 9.77 17.32 7.72
CA LYS A 133 9.85 18.59 6.99
C LYS A 133 8.92 18.64 5.77
N GLU A 134 8.75 17.52 5.06
CA GLU A 134 8.04 17.45 3.78
C GLU A 134 6.64 16.87 3.92
N HIS A 135 6.40 16.11 4.99
CA HIS A 135 5.21 15.28 5.14
C HIS A 135 4.55 15.42 6.52
N PHE A 136 3.24 15.23 6.53
CA PHE A 136 2.46 14.95 7.75
C PHE A 136 1.83 13.57 7.60
N PHE A 137 2.17 12.64 8.49
CA PHE A 137 1.74 11.25 8.44
C PHE A 137 0.64 10.98 9.45
N ILE A 138 -0.42 10.30 9.02
CA ILE A 138 -1.48 9.81 9.88
C ILE A 138 -1.66 8.34 9.63
N LYS A 139 -1.36 7.54 10.65
CA LYS A 139 -1.40 6.10 10.59
C LYS A 139 -2.58 5.58 11.39
N PHE A 140 -3.33 4.69 10.75
CA PHE A 140 -4.36 3.88 11.36
C PHE A 140 -3.93 2.42 11.35
N HIS A 141 -4.46 1.64 12.29
CA HIS A 141 -4.33 0.20 12.25
C HIS A 141 -5.69 -0.44 12.47
N LYS A 142 -5.94 -1.52 11.73
CA LYS A 142 -7.12 -2.37 11.92
C LYS A 142 -6.62 -3.75 12.34
N SER A 143 -7.20 -4.30 13.41
CA SER A 143 -6.98 -5.70 13.74
C SER A 143 -7.71 -6.57 12.73
N ILE A 144 -6.95 -7.36 11.98
CA ILE A 144 -7.46 -8.41 11.09
C ILE A 144 -7.09 -9.77 11.66
N TYR A 145 -7.59 -10.86 11.07
CA TYR A 145 -7.14 -12.19 11.41
C TYR A 145 -6.76 -12.97 10.17
N GLU A 146 -5.77 -13.83 10.31
CA GLU A 146 -5.38 -14.82 9.32
C GLU A 146 -5.28 -16.19 9.98
N ILE A 147 -5.42 -17.24 9.18
CA ILE A 147 -5.20 -18.62 9.62
C ILE A 147 -3.75 -18.95 9.32
N ASP A 148 -2.96 -19.22 10.36
CA ASP A 148 -1.59 -19.70 10.18
C ASP A 148 -1.62 -21.07 9.49
N LYS A 149 -1.10 -21.16 8.28
CA LYS A 149 -1.11 -22.39 7.48
C LYS A 149 -0.38 -23.55 8.15
N LYS A 150 0.54 -23.28 9.08
CA LYS A 150 1.31 -24.33 9.78
C LYS A 150 0.59 -24.84 11.02
N THR A 151 -0.03 -23.95 11.81
CA THR A 151 -0.67 -24.32 13.08
C THR A 151 -2.18 -24.48 12.98
N ILE A 152 -2.79 -24.01 11.90
CA ILE A 152 -4.25 -23.96 11.68
C ILE A 152 -4.94 -23.07 12.73
N GLU A 153 -4.19 -22.18 13.38
CA GLU A 153 -4.71 -21.27 14.40
C GLU A 153 -5.07 -19.92 13.80
N LYS A 154 -6.14 -19.33 14.33
CA LYS A 154 -6.52 -17.96 14.05
C LYS A 154 -5.55 -17.02 14.77
N LYS A 155 -4.77 -16.24 14.02
CA LYS A 155 -3.87 -15.21 14.53
C LYS A 155 -4.33 -13.84 14.13
N TYR A 156 -4.36 -12.92 15.10
CA TYR A 156 -4.67 -11.52 14.85
C TYR A 156 -3.41 -10.75 14.44
N LEU A 157 -3.56 -9.89 13.44
CA LEU A 157 -2.49 -9.09 12.83
C LEU A 157 -2.90 -7.62 12.79
N ARG A 158 -1.91 -6.72 12.77
CA ARG A 158 -2.12 -5.29 12.47
C ARG A 158 -2.09 -5.11 10.97
N TYR A 159 -3.15 -4.50 10.46
CA TYR A 159 -3.21 -4.02 9.08
C TYR A 159 -3.07 -2.49 9.09
N PRO A 160 -1.90 -1.93 8.72
CA PRO A 160 -1.68 -0.51 8.73
C PRO A 160 -2.27 0.16 7.48
N ILE A 161 -2.88 1.32 7.68
CA ILE A 161 -3.32 2.23 6.61
C ILE A 161 -2.69 3.58 6.92
N LEU A 162 -1.94 4.11 5.97
CA LEU A 162 -1.14 5.32 6.17
C LEU A 162 -1.63 6.42 5.25
N PHE A 163 -2.00 7.55 5.82
CA PHE A 163 -2.28 8.77 5.08
C PHE A 163 -1.02 9.63 5.12
N VAL A 164 -0.55 10.06 3.96
CA VAL A 164 0.66 10.88 3.83
C VAL A 164 0.27 12.19 3.15
N PHE A 165 0.29 13.28 3.89
CA PHE A 165 0.07 14.61 3.35
C PHE A 165 1.40 15.18 2.88
N HIS A 166 1.53 15.45 1.59
CA HIS A 166 2.69 16.11 0.99
C HIS A 166 2.51 17.62 1.09
N LYS A 167 3.29 18.26 1.97
CA LYS A 167 3.13 19.68 2.31
C LYS A 167 3.39 20.62 1.13
N ASN A 168 4.25 20.19 0.19
CA ASN A 168 4.73 21.04 -0.90
C ASN A 168 3.88 20.97 -2.16
N ILE A 169 3.02 19.97 -2.32
CA ILE A 169 2.28 19.70 -3.58
C ILE A 169 0.77 19.65 -3.42
N ASN A 170 0.21 19.97 -2.24
CA ASN A 170 -1.23 19.96 -1.96
C ASN A 170 -1.92 18.61 -2.30
N LEU A 171 -1.15 17.52 -2.22
CA LEU A 171 -1.63 16.15 -2.38
C LEU A 171 -1.49 15.38 -1.09
N PHE A 172 -2.50 14.57 -0.76
CA PHE A 172 -2.29 13.50 0.20
C PHE A 172 -2.58 12.17 -0.47
N GLU A 173 -1.93 11.13 0.02
CA GLU A 173 -2.13 9.78 -0.46
C GLU A 173 -2.52 8.82 0.66
N VAL A 174 -3.26 7.78 0.29
CA VAL A 174 -3.59 6.66 1.17
C VAL A 174 -2.80 5.45 0.73
N ARG A 175 -1.83 5.05 1.56
CA ARG A 175 -0.93 3.91 1.37
C ARG A 175 -1.40 2.67 2.13
N PHE A 176 -1.40 1.53 1.45
CA PHE A 176 -1.82 0.24 2.01
C PHE A 176 -1.27 -0.93 1.21
N ASP A 177 -1.34 -2.14 1.78
CA ASP A 177 -0.95 -3.39 1.10
C ASP A 177 -2.15 -4.31 0.88
N ARG A 178 -2.07 -5.23 -0.08
CA ARG A 178 -3.12 -6.24 -0.28
C ARG A 178 -2.99 -7.31 0.80
N LEU A 179 -4.14 -7.72 1.33
CA LEU A 179 -4.25 -8.87 2.22
C LEU A 179 -3.98 -10.17 1.46
N ALA A 180 -3.34 -11.15 2.13
CA ALA A 180 -3.00 -12.43 1.51
C ALA A 180 -4.24 -13.28 1.15
N TYR A 181 -5.35 -13.06 1.85
CA TYR A 181 -6.66 -13.62 1.53
C TYR A 181 -7.45 -12.65 0.66
N ASP A 182 -8.38 -13.15 -0.18
CA ASP A 182 -9.27 -12.34 -1.01
C ASP A 182 -10.25 -11.54 -0.15
N ALA A 183 -9.73 -10.48 0.48
CA ALA A 183 -10.54 -9.40 0.96
C ALA A 183 -11.23 -8.80 -0.27
N ASP A 184 -12.56 -8.86 -0.29
CA ASP A 184 -13.37 -8.23 -1.32
C ASP A 184 -12.97 -6.75 -1.44
N TYR A 185 -13.02 -6.20 -2.65
CA TYR A 185 -12.71 -4.81 -2.97
C TYR A 185 -13.43 -3.81 -2.04
N SER A 186 -14.63 -4.17 -1.58
CA SER A 186 -15.40 -3.41 -0.59
C SER A 186 -14.65 -3.20 0.74
N PHE A 187 -13.80 -4.15 1.16
CA PHE A 187 -13.02 -4.04 2.39
C PHE A 187 -12.10 -2.81 2.39
N TYR A 188 -11.31 -2.64 1.33
CA TYR A 188 -10.35 -1.53 1.24
C TYR A 188 -11.11 -0.20 1.19
N TYR A 189 -12.09 -0.09 0.29
CA TYR A 189 -12.91 1.11 0.14
C TYR A 189 -13.60 1.51 1.45
N ASN A 190 -14.28 0.57 2.11
CA ASN A 190 -14.99 0.85 3.35
C ASN A 190 -14.03 1.21 4.49
N THR A 191 -12.87 0.53 4.56
CA THR A 191 -11.89 0.82 5.60
C THR A 191 -11.27 2.21 5.41
N MET A 192 -10.89 2.57 4.18
CA MET A 192 -10.35 3.90 3.86
C MET A 192 -11.37 5.01 4.11
N ASN A 193 -12.61 4.87 3.64
CA ASN A 193 -13.66 5.87 3.84
C ASN A 193 -14.00 6.06 5.32
N ALA A 194 -14.05 4.98 6.11
CA ALA A 194 -14.26 5.11 7.54
C ALA A 194 -13.14 5.92 8.21
N ARG A 195 -11.89 5.78 7.77
CA ARG A 195 -10.75 6.57 8.28
C ARG A 195 -10.78 8.01 7.79
N LEU A 196 -11.14 8.27 6.53
CA LEU A 196 -11.31 9.62 5.99
C LEU A 196 -12.41 10.39 6.74
N LEU A 197 -13.58 9.76 6.97
CA LEU A 197 -14.67 10.36 7.73
C LEU A 197 -14.26 10.66 9.18
N GLN A 198 -13.53 9.74 9.81
CA GLN A 198 -12.99 9.96 11.15
C GLN A 198 -12.03 11.16 11.16
N LEU A 199 -11.13 11.27 10.17
CA LEU A 199 -10.20 12.37 10.10
C LEU A 199 -10.90 13.72 9.85
N LYS A 200 -11.89 13.76 8.94
CA LYS A 200 -12.71 14.95 8.66
C LYS A 200 -13.50 15.42 9.88
N SER A 201 -13.88 14.49 10.77
CA SER A 201 -14.55 14.84 12.03
C SER A 201 -13.64 15.54 13.05
N ILE A 202 -12.32 15.32 12.96
CA ILE A 202 -11.31 15.93 13.85
C ILE A 202 -10.84 17.26 13.28
N PHE A 203 -10.50 17.26 12.00
CA PHE A 203 -10.05 18.43 11.26
C PHE A 203 -10.93 18.58 10.02
N ASN A 204 -11.72 19.65 9.95
CA ASN A 204 -12.58 19.88 8.81
C ASN A 204 -11.75 20.46 7.65
N PHE A 205 -11.34 19.59 6.73
CA PHE A 205 -10.70 19.97 5.47
C PHE A 205 -11.51 19.45 4.28
N GLU A 206 -11.38 20.16 3.17
CA GLU A 206 -11.93 19.72 1.89
C GLU A 206 -10.89 18.97 1.09
N TYR A 207 -11.35 17.92 0.43
CA TYR A 207 -10.53 17.07 -0.42
C TYR A 207 -11.37 16.48 -1.53
N GLU A 208 -10.70 16.17 -2.63
CA GLU A 208 -11.29 15.43 -3.73
C GLU A 208 -10.28 14.46 -4.33
N TYR A 209 -10.79 13.44 -5.01
CA TYR A 209 -9.94 12.49 -5.71
C TYR A 209 -9.14 13.23 -6.78
N PHE A 210 -7.83 12.96 -6.84
CA PHE A 210 -7.00 13.54 -7.87
C PHE A 210 -7.10 12.67 -9.13
N ASP A 211 -7.76 13.18 -10.17
CA ASP A 211 -7.79 12.53 -11.48
C ASP A 211 -6.44 12.70 -12.18
N ILE A 212 -5.58 11.71 -12.00
CA ILE A 212 -4.23 11.74 -12.54
C ILE A 212 -4.16 11.50 -14.04
N GLU A 213 -5.27 11.23 -14.74
CA GLU A 213 -5.21 10.84 -16.16
C GLU A 213 -4.53 11.89 -17.04
N THR A 214 -4.91 13.16 -16.92
CA THR A 214 -4.33 14.26 -17.70
C THR A 214 -2.84 14.41 -17.38
N THR A 215 -2.49 14.39 -16.10
CA THR A 215 -1.10 14.48 -15.63
C THR A 215 -0.24 13.33 -16.15
N ILE A 216 -0.74 12.09 -16.10
CA ILE A 216 0.01 10.92 -16.60
C ILE A 216 0.18 10.98 -18.12
N ARG A 217 -0.80 11.50 -18.85
CA ARG A 217 -0.68 11.71 -20.30
C ARG A 217 0.43 12.69 -20.62
N GLU A 218 0.46 13.83 -19.93
CA GLU A 218 1.52 14.83 -20.05
C GLU A 218 2.90 14.22 -19.78
N ILE A 219 3.03 13.44 -18.71
CA ILE A 219 4.28 12.75 -18.35
C ILE A 219 4.76 11.82 -19.47
N VAL A 220 3.87 10.99 -20.02
CA VAL A 220 4.23 10.03 -21.08
C VAL A 220 4.58 10.74 -22.40
N GLU A 221 3.93 11.85 -22.70
CA GLU A 221 4.13 12.60 -23.96
C GLU A 221 5.41 13.44 -23.91
N ASN A 222 5.65 14.16 -22.81
CA ASN A 222 6.67 15.21 -22.73
C ASN A 222 7.87 14.86 -21.83
N TYR A 223 7.79 13.82 -20.99
CA TYR A 223 8.85 13.44 -20.05
C TYR A 223 9.44 12.04 -20.30
N ARG A 224 9.54 11.64 -21.58
CA ARG A 224 10.06 10.32 -22.01
C ARG A 224 11.49 9.98 -21.56
N GLY A 225 12.27 11.00 -21.21
CA GLY A 225 13.61 10.83 -20.62
C GLY A 225 13.60 10.35 -19.17
N TYR A 226 12.47 10.53 -18.47
CA TYR A 226 12.27 10.20 -17.06
C TYR A 226 11.31 9.02 -16.88
N VAL A 227 10.34 8.88 -17.79
CA VAL A 227 9.27 7.87 -17.69
C VAL A 227 9.10 7.14 -19.00
N LYS A 228 9.08 5.81 -18.94
CA LYS A 228 8.80 4.95 -20.09
C LYS A 228 7.45 4.25 -19.90
N GLU A 229 6.58 4.39 -20.88
CA GLU A 229 5.37 3.58 -20.95
C GLU A 229 5.69 2.19 -21.48
N ILE A 230 5.31 1.15 -20.72
CA ILE A 230 5.51 -0.26 -21.09
C ILE A 230 4.23 -0.81 -21.72
N ILE A 231 3.08 -0.60 -21.07
CA ILE A 231 1.78 -1.11 -21.52
C ILE A 231 0.71 -0.04 -21.33
N TRP A 232 -0.19 0.08 -22.30
CA TRP A 232 -1.40 0.89 -22.19
C TRP A 232 -2.64 0.08 -22.60
N SER A 233 -3.68 0.11 -21.75
CA SER A 233 -4.98 -0.54 -21.96
C SER A 233 -6.13 0.47 -21.78
N PHE A 234 -7.05 0.57 -22.75
CA PHE A 234 -8.17 1.52 -22.75
C PHE A 234 -9.49 0.87 -23.23
N GLU A 235 -10.64 1.29 -22.67
CA GLU A 235 -11.98 0.99 -23.20
C GLU A 235 -12.40 2.06 -24.22
N THR A 236 -12.48 1.73 -25.51
CA THR A 236 -13.14 2.62 -26.47
C THR A 236 -14.65 2.60 -26.26
N ALA A 237 -15.30 3.76 -26.42
CA ALA A 237 -16.76 3.97 -26.24
C ALA A 237 -17.67 3.12 -27.16
N LYS A 238 -17.09 2.27 -28.01
CA LYS A 238 -17.78 1.23 -28.75
C LYS A 238 -16.89 -0.02 -28.74
N SER A 239 -17.25 -0.95 -27.87
CA SER A 239 -16.79 -2.35 -27.80
C SER A 239 -15.31 -2.63 -27.54
N LYS A 240 -15.09 -3.34 -26.42
CA LYS A 240 -13.95 -4.20 -26.06
C LYS A 240 -12.63 -3.46 -25.74
N GLY A 241 -12.23 -3.53 -24.46
CA GLY A 241 -10.94 -3.05 -23.96
C GLY A 241 -9.78 -3.61 -24.79
N LEU A 242 -9.01 -2.71 -25.38
CA LEU A 242 -7.80 -3.02 -26.15
C LEU A 242 -6.61 -2.91 -25.20
N THR A 243 -5.91 -4.01 -24.96
CA THR A 243 -4.52 -3.98 -24.49
C THR A 243 -3.64 -3.89 -25.73
N LEU A 244 -3.03 -2.73 -26.00
CA LEU A 244 -2.19 -2.54 -27.18
C LEU A 244 -0.89 -3.35 -27.03
N ARG A 245 -0.82 -4.51 -27.70
CA ARG A 245 0.41 -4.95 -28.37
C ARG A 245 0.20 -4.76 -29.87
N VAL A 246 1.17 -4.10 -30.51
CA VAL A 246 1.15 -3.79 -31.95
C VAL A 246 0.99 -5.09 -32.76
N GLY A 247 -0.12 -5.18 -33.50
CA GLY A 247 -0.48 -6.21 -34.47
C GLY A 247 -1.77 -5.76 -35.17
N GLU A 248 -1.77 -5.70 -36.50
CA GLU A 248 -2.66 -4.84 -37.30
C GLU A 248 -4.18 -5.15 -37.28
N ASP A 249 -4.65 -6.21 -36.62
CA ASP A 249 -6.07 -6.61 -36.71
C ASP A 249 -6.85 -6.61 -35.38
N GLY A 250 -6.29 -6.09 -34.28
CA GLY A 250 -7.07 -5.58 -33.13
C GLY A 250 -8.02 -6.55 -32.39
N ILE A 251 -8.02 -7.85 -32.69
CA ILE A 251 -8.75 -8.90 -31.95
C ILE A 251 -7.71 -9.77 -31.25
N MET A 252 -7.85 -9.94 -29.92
CA MET A 252 -7.11 -10.97 -29.20
C MET A 252 -7.60 -12.34 -29.71
N PRO A 253 -6.79 -13.11 -30.44
CA PRO A 253 -7.27 -14.22 -31.29
C PRO A 253 -7.87 -15.42 -30.54
N PHE A 254 -7.99 -15.36 -29.22
CA PHE A 254 -8.53 -16.45 -28.41
C PHE A 254 -9.97 -16.19 -27.92
N ILE A 255 -10.26 -15.05 -27.27
CA ILE A 255 -11.57 -14.83 -26.61
C ILE A 255 -12.71 -14.61 -27.63
N GLY A 256 -12.43 -13.91 -28.73
CA GLY A 256 -13.42 -13.64 -29.78
C GLY A 256 -13.97 -14.92 -30.43
N ASP A 257 -13.13 -15.94 -30.57
CA ASP A 257 -13.48 -17.22 -31.20
C ASP A 257 -14.00 -18.25 -30.17
N LEU A 258 -13.64 -18.08 -28.89
CA LEU A 258 -14.11 -18.90 -27.78
C LEU A 258 -15.61 -18.72 -27.50
N GLU A 259 -16.15 -17.50 -27.54
CA GLU A 259 -17.57 -17.26 -27.25
C GLU A 259 -18.54 -17.97 -28.23
N PRO A 260 -18.37 -17.85 -29.57
CA PRO A 260 -19.16 -18.61 -30.53
C PRO A 260 -18.98 -20.13 -30.37
N LEU A 261 -17.76 -20.58 -30.05
CA LEU A 261 -17.46 -21.99 -29.86
C LEU A 261 -18.16 -22.56 -28.62
N VAL A 262 -18.09 -21.88 -27.47
CA VAL A 262 -18.79 -22.25 -26.23
C VAL A 262 -20.29 -22.33 -26.48
N LYS A 263 -20.87 -21.32 -27.16
CA LYS A 263 -22.29 -21.33 -27.51
C LYS A 263 -22.66 -22.48 -28.46
N SER A 264 -21.79 -22.80 -29.43
CA SER A 264 -21.98 -23.92 -30.35
C SER A 264 -21.90 -25.27 -29.64
N LEU A 265 -20.92 -25.44 -28.73
CA LEU A 265 -20.74 -26.64 -27.93
C LEU A 265 -21.91 -26.84 -26.97
N ARG A 266 -22.40 -25.79 -26.32
CA ARG A 266 -23.58 -25.84 -25.46
C ARG A 266 -24.81 -26.32 -26.21
N ASN A 267 -25.06 -25.75 -27.40
CA ASN A 267 -26.16 -26.20 -28.26
C ASN A 267 -26.01 -27.66 -28.70
N LYS A 268 -24.78 -28.16 -28.87
CA LYS A 268 -24.48 -29.53 -29.33
C LYS A 268 -24.56 -30.56 -28.20
N TYR A 269 -24.27 -30.17 -26.96
CA TYR A 269 -24.14 -31.06 -25.81
C TYR A 269 -25.14 -30.74 -24.67
N ASN A 270 -26.26 -30.08 -25.00
CA ASN A 270 -27.29 -29.62 -24.06
C ASN A 270 -27.95 -30.67 -23.15
N ASN A 271 -27.64 -31.96 -23.34
CA ASN A 271 -28.16 -33.08 -22.56
C ASN A 271 -27.08 -33.77 -21.69
N ASP A 272 -25.84 -33.25 -21.67
CA ASP A 272 -24.75 -33.77 -20.84
C ASP A 272 -24.38 -32.78 -19.73
N ASN A 273 -24.77 -33.12 -18.50
CA ASN A 273 -24.56 -32.27 -17.33
C ASN A 273 -23.06 -32.01 -17.04
N ASN A 274 -22.16 -32.95 -17.36
CA ASN A 274 -20.73 -32.76 -17.13
C ASN A 274 -20.12 -31.78 -18.14
N VAL A 275 -20.67 -31.75 -19.36
CA VAL A 275 -20.24 -30.79 -20.40
C VAL A 275 -20.74 -29.39 -20.06
N GLU A 276 -21.96 -29.26 -19.51
CA GLU A 276 -22.48 -27.96 -19.05
C GLU A 276 -21.68 -27.36 -17.90
N GLU A 277 -21.23 -28.18 -16.94
CA GLU A 277 -20.38 -27.72 -15.84
C GLU A 277 -19.02 -27.20 -16.36
N CYS A 278 -18.36 -27.98 -17.24
CA CYS A 278 -17.11 -27.54 -17.90
C CYS A 278 -17.29 -26.25 -18.71
N LEU A 279 -18.39 -26.12 -19.47
CA LEU A 279 -18.67 -24.93 -20.27
C LEU A 279 -18.97 -23.71 -19.38
N SER A 280 -19.62 -23.91 -18.23
CA SER A 280 -19.87 -22.84 -17.26
C SER A 280 -18.57 -22.35 -16.61
N GLU A 281 -17.63 -23.24 -16.27
CA GLU A 281 -16.29 -22.84 -15.80
C GLU A 281 -15.52 -22.02 -16.84
N ILE A 282 -15.65 -22.38 -18.12
CA ILE A 282 -15.02 -21.64 -19.24
C ILE A 282 -15.69 -20.28 -19.41
N GLU A 283 -17.01 -20.17 -19.28
CA GLU A 283 -17.74 -18.90 -19.32
C GLU A 283 -17.38 -18.01 -18.13
N ASP A 284 -17.30 -18.56 -16.92
CA ASP A 284 -16.85 -17.85 -15.73
C ASP A 284 -15.43 -17.33 -15.91
N TYR A 285 -14.53 -18.14 -16.50
CA TYR A 285 -13.19 -17.68 -16.86
C TYR A 285 -13.23 -16.55 -17.90
N ILE A 286 -14.06 -16.65 -18.94
CA ILE A 286 -14.24 -15.59 -19.96
C ILE A 286 -14.80 -14.31 -19.31
N GLU A 287 -15.79 -14.42 -18.43
CA GLU A 287 -16.43 -13.29 -17.74
C GLU A 287 -15.47 -12.62 -16.75
N GLN A 288 -14.73 -13.40 -15.97
CA GLN A 288 -13.66 -12.89 -15.10
C GLN A 288 -12.59 -12.20 -15.94
N THR A 289 -12.15 -12.81 -17.04
CA THR A 289 -11.15 -12.22 -17.95
C THR A 289 -11.64 -10.92 -18.56
N LYS A 290 -12.91 -10.83 -18.96
CA LYS A 290 -13.55 -9.58 -19.44
C LYS A 290 -13.66 -8.53 -18.34
N ARG A 291 -14.01 -8.92 -17.12
CA ARG A 291 -14.09 -8.03 -15.95
C ARG A 291 -12.73 -7.37 -15.67
N PHE A 292 -11.63 -8.11 -15.85
CA PHE A 292 -10.27 -7.56 -15.76
C PHE A 292 -9.83 -6.80 -17.02
N ALA A 293 -10.40 -7.10 -18.20
CA ALA A 293 -10.13 -6.39 -19.46
C ALA A 293 -10.78 -5.00 -19.53
N ASN A 294 -11.84 -4.76 -18.74
CA ASN A 294 -12.53 -3.46 -18.66
C ASN A 294 -11.81 -2.45 -17.75
N GLU A 295 -10.75 -2.85 -17.05
CA GLU A 295 -9.95 -1.91 -16.29
C GLU A 295 -9.06 -1.11 -17.25
N LYS A 296 -9.30 0.20 -17.35
CA LYS A 296 -8.38 1.12 -18.00
C LYS A 296 -7.11 1.20 -17.14
N PHE A 297 -5.97 0.82 -17.69
CA PHE A 297 -4.71 0.87 -16.95
C PHE A 297 -3.50 1.23 -17.81
N ARG A 298 -2.46 1.75 -17.17
CA ARG A 298 -1.13 1.96 -17.75
C ARG A 298 -0.09 1.27 -16.89
N ILE A 299 0.96 0.74 -17.51
CA ILE A 299 2.16 0.26 -16.81
C ILE A 299 3.32 1.14 -17.24
N LEU A 300 3.94 1.78 -16.26
CA LEU A 300 4.96 2.80 -16.44
C LEU A 300 6.23 2.39 -15.69
N SER A 301 7.37 2.85 -16.19
CA SER A 301 8.69 2.65 -15.58
C SER A 301 9.34 4.01 -15.37
N TRP A 302 9.49 4.41 -14.10
CA TRP A 302 10.16 5.64 -13.69
C TRP A 302 11.66 5.41 -13.59
N LEU A 303 12.43 6.22 -14.30
CA LEU A 303 13.88 6.27 -14.20
C LEU A 303 14.23 7.21 -13.06
N LYS A 304 14.63 6.68 -11.90
CA LYS A 304 15.11 7.52 -10.79
C LYS A 304 16.48 8.08 -11.21
N LEU A 305 16.62 9.40 -11.24
CA LEU A 305 17.89 10.07 -11.54
C LEU A 305 18.62 10.41 -10.25
N LYS A 306 19.95 10.28 -10.24
CA LYS A 306 20.81 10.91 -9.24
C LYS A 306 20.78 12.43 -9.42
N ASN A 307 21.06 13.15 -8.35
CA ASN A 307 21.19 14.62 -8.33
C ASN A 307 22.21 15.18 -9.35
N ASN A 308 23.05 14.34 -9.95
CA ASN A 308 24.03 14.71 -10.97
C ASN A 308 23.57 14.40 -12.41
N GLY A 309 22.31 14.00 -12.62
CA GLY A 309 21.76 13.64 -13.93
C GLY A 309 22.08 12.22 -14.41
N GLU A 310 22.72 11.39 -13.57
CA GLU A 310 22.94 9.96 -13.88
C GLU A 310 21.71 9.13 -13.53
N ASN A 311 21.28 8.21 -14.42
CA ASN A 311 20.24 7.23 -14.08
C ASN A 311 20.68 6.36 -12.89
N LEU A 312 19.77 6.06 -11.98
CA LEU A 312 19.96 4.94 -11.06
C LEU A 312 19.97 3.63 -11.83
N ASP A 313 20.64 2.63 -11.24
CA ASP A 313 20.73 1.28 -11.80
C ASP A 313 19.38 0.55 -11.87
N LYS A 314 18.32 1.06 -11.21
CA LYS A 314 17.01 0.40 -11.10
C LYS A 314 15.85 1.39 -11.29
N SER A 315 14.93 1.03 -12.18
CA SER A 315 13.67 1.75 -12.39
C SER A 315 12.64 1.45 -11.30
N ILE A 316 11.64 2.31 -11.21
CA ILE A 316 10.44 2.11 -10.39
C ILE A 316 9.31 1.75 -11.35
N ASP A 317 8.93 0.48 -11.36
CA ASP A 317 7.84 0.02 -12.20
C ASP A 317 6.51 0.09 -11.45
N LEU A 318 5.47 0.57 -12.09
CA LEU A 318 4.15 0.72 -11.49
C LEU A 318 3.02 0.50 -12.49
N LYS A 319 1.90 -0.02 -12.00
CA LYS A 319 0.63 -0.10 -12.73
C LYS A 319 -0.35 0.92 -12.17
N ILE A 320 -0.87 1.78 -13.02
CA ILE A 320 -1.96 2.72 -12.71
C ILE A 320 -3.26 2.12 -13.22
N ILE A 321 -4.22 1.87 -12.33
CA ILE A 321 -5.57 1.44 -12.68
C ILE A 321 -6.50 2.64 -12.52
N PHE A 322 -7.06 3.13 -13.62
CA PHE A 322 -7.98 4.26 -13.64
C PHE A 322 -9.40 3.82 -13.32
N ASN A 323 -10.19 4.72 -12.71
CA ASN A 323 -11.56 4.44 -12.28
C ASN A 323 -11.68 3.11 -11.52
N TYR A 324 -10.75 2.89 -10.59
CA TYR A 324 -10.67 1.67 -9.82
C TYR A 324 -12.01 1.42 -9.12
N TYR A 325 -12.55 0.21 -9.34
CA TYR A 325 -13.85 -0.23 -8.82
C TYR A 325 -15.04 0.68 -9.18
N LYS A 326 -14.99 1.41 -10.30
CA LYS A 326 -16.06 2.33 -10.74
C LYS A 326 -16.37 3.44 -9.72
N LYS A 327 -15.39 3.79 -8.88
CA LYS A 327 -15.52 4.83 -7.84
C LYS A 327 -14.81 6.13 -8.22
N GLY A 328 -14.30 6.24 -9.45
CA GLY A 328 -13.69 7.46 -9.99
C GLY A 328 -12.23 7.68 -9.61
N PHE A 329 -11.67 6.95 -8.64
CA PHE A 329 -10.29 7.16 -8.21
C PHE A 329 -9.29 6.26 -8.95
N ALA A 330 -8.05 6.72 -9.06
CA ALA A 330 -6.95 5.94 -9.63
C ALA A 330 -6.18 5.19 -8.53
N LEU A 331 -5.89 3.91 -8.77
CA LEU A 331 -5.06 3.09 -7.91
C LEU A 331 -3.66 2.95 -8.51
N LEU A 332 -2.65 3.43 -7.79
CA LEU A 332 -1.25 3.21 -8.12
C LEU A 332 -0.81 1.91 -7.43
N ASN A 333 -0.32 0.95 -8.22
CA ASN A 333 0.26 -0.31 -7.76
C ASN A 333 1.76 -0.29 -8.11
N ILE A 334 2.57 0.10 -7.14
CA ILE A 334 4.01 0.25 -7.26
C ILE A 334 4.64 -1.11 -6.96
N TYR A 335 5.33 -1.69 -7.95
CA TYR A 335 5.86 -3.03 -7.81
C TYR A 335 7.05 -3.06 -6.85
N ASP A 336 7.17 -4.17 -6.14
CA ASP A 336 8.30 -4.40 -5.25
C ASP A 336 9.58 -4.57 -6.05
N ASN A 337 10.56 -3.72 -5.75
CA ASN A 337 11.94 -3.88 -6.17
C ASN A 337 12.82 -4.18 -4.94
N GLU A 338 14.08 -4.56 -5.15
CA GLU A 338 15.03 -4.84 -4.07
C GLU A 338 15.30 -3.64 -3.14
N ILE A 339 14.82 -2.44 -3.49
CA ILE A 339 14.90 -1.18 -2.72
C ILE A 339 13.48 -0.78 -2.28
N ASN A 340 12.89 -1.59 -1.39
CA ASN A 340 11.52 -1.43 -0.95
C ASN A 340 11.39 -0.41 0.20
N ASP A 341 11.65 0.86 -0.11
CA ASP A 341 11.61 1.98 0.83
C ASP A 341 10.56 3.02 0.45
N MET A 342 10.11 3.81 1.43
CA MET A 342 9.15 4.91 1.26
C MET A 342 9.53 5.86 0.12
N GLU A 343 10.83 6.11 -0.04
CA GLU A 343 11.40 7.04 -1.03
C GLU A 343 10.93 6.79 -2.46
N ARG A 344 10.65 5.53 -2.84
CA ARG A 344 10.21 5.20 -4.21
C ARG A 344 8.83 5.78 -4.48
N ILE A 345 7.94 5.71 -3.49
CA ILE A 345 6.57 6.21 -3.58
C ILE A 345 6.63 7.72 -3.56
N ASP A 346 7.35 8.31 -2.59
CA ASP A 346 7.54 9.76 -2.49
C ASP A 346 8.07 10.34 -3.80
N HIS A 347 9.05 9.69 -4.43
CA HIS A 347 9.61 10.14 -5.71
C HIS A 347 8.56 10.17 -6.82
N VAL A 348 7.78 9.10 -6.99
CA VAL A 348 6.73 9.03 -8.01
C VAL A 348 5.63 10.06 -7.72
N ILE A 349 5.16 10.16 -6.48
CA ILE A 349 4.09 11.08 -6.10
C ILE A 349 4.53 12.54 -6.25
N ARG A 350 5.76 12.87 -5.84
CA ARG A 350 6.32 14.22 -6.03
C ARG A 350 6.43 14.59 -7.49
N PHE A 351 6.94 13.69 -8.33
CA PHE A 351 7.04 13.94 -9.77
C PHE A 351 5.65 14.16 -10.40
N ILE A 352 4.67 13.33 -10.05
CA ILE A 352 3.28 13.52 -10.49
C ILE A 352 2.74 14.88 -10.03
N GLY A 353 2.94 15.25 -8.76
CA GLY A 353 2.44 16.51 -8.21
C GLY A 353 3.11 17.75 -8.80
N GLU A 354 4.41 17.71 -9.10
CA GLU A 354 5.14 18.79 -9.77
C GLU A 354 4.59 19.02 -11.18
N ILE A 355 4.43 17.96 -11.98
CA ILE A 355 3.87 18.10 -13.33
C ILE A 355 2.41 18.56 -13.28
N ALA A 356 1.62 18.05 -12.34
CA ALA A 356 0.24 18.46 -12.17
C ALA A 356 0.11 19.97 -11.88
N LYS A 357 1.02 20.52 -11.07
CA LYS A 357 1.10 21.97 -10.83
C LYS A 357 1.46 22.75 -12.09
N ASP A 358 2.44 22.25 -12.85
CA ASP A 358 2.89 22.92 -14.07
C ASP A 358 1.78 23.02 -15.14
N ILE A 359 0.90 22.02 -15.20
CA ILE A 359 -0.25 22.02 -16.14
C ILE A 359 -1.54 22.58 -15.56
N GLY A 360 -1.55 23.04 -14.30
CA GLY A 360 -2.69 23.68 -13.65
C GLY A 360 -3.80 22.73 -13.16
N GLU A 361 -3.47 21.46 -12.91
CA GLU A 361 -4.38 20.47 -12.29
C GLU A 361 -4.35 20.52 -10.74
N LEU A 362 -3.30 21.13 -10.16
CA LEU A 362 -3.10 21.44 -8.74
C LEU A 362 -2.67 22.90 -8.58
#